data_AF-A0A6G2ILR2-F1
#
_entry.id   AF-A0A6G2ILR2-F1
#
_cell.length_a   1.000
_cell.length_b   1.000
_cell.length_c   1.000
_cell.angle_alpha   90.00
_cell.angle_beta   90.00
_cell.angle_gamma   90.00
#
_symmetry.space_group_name_H-M   'P 1'
#
loop_
_entity.id
_entity.type
_entity.pdbx_description
1 polymer ?
#
loop_
_entity_poly.entity_id
_entity_poly.type
_entity_poly.pdbx_seq_one_letter_code
_entity_poly.pdbx_strand_id
1 'polypeptide(L)'
;MTSLTDFYDEGGENKHFAEEFVQLAHSGNWEIAKDHWTRTVQAFGNRVQELEKLSKKKARQEAERLALSFCKTLAQDRKCWACIVG
;
A
#
# COMPACT_ATOMS: atom_id res chain seq x y z
N MET A 1 1.83 -13.14 -6.23
CA MET A 1 1.81 -11.84 -5.52
C MET A 1 2.48 -12.09 -4.18
N THR A 2 3.60 -11.43 -3.91
CA THR A 2 4.35 -11.63 -2.67
C THR A 2 3.55 -11.10 -1.48
N SER A 3 3.33 -11.93 -0.47
CA SER A 3 2.57 -11.60 0.72
C SER A 3 3.41 -10.80 1.74
N LEU A 4 2.76 -10.19 2.73
CA LEU A 4 3.48 -9.52 3.82
C LEU A 4 4.29 -10.53 4.67
N THR A 5 3.84 -11.78 4.74
CA THR A 5 4.57 -12.87 5.39
C THR A 5 5.82 -13.22 4.59
N ASP A 6 5.72 -13.27 3.27
CA ASP A 6 6.87 -13.57 2.40
C ASP A 6 7.98 -12.51 2.59
N PHE A 7 7.60 -11.23 2.75
CA PHE A 7 8.56 -10.16 3.07
C PHE A 7 9.26 -10.38 4.42
N TYR A 8 8.54 -10.86 5.43
CA TYR A 8 9.12 -11.18 6.73
C TYR A 8 10.09 -12.36 6.64
N ASP A 9 9.75 -13.39 5.87
CA ASP A 9 10.55 -14.60 5.68
C ASP A 9 11.80 -14.35 4.81
N GLU A 10 11.74 -13.45 3.84
CA GLU A 10 12.88 -13.04 2.99
C GLU A 10 14.00 -12.35 3.78
N GLY A 11 13.70 -11.75 4.94
CA GLY A 11 14.69 -11.07 5.77
C GLY A 11 15.10 -9.68 5.26
N GLY A 12 16.19 -9.15 5.83
CA GLY A 12 16.76 -7.86 5.42
C GLY A 12 15.78 -6.68 5.53
N GLU A 13 15.79 -5.81 4.52
CA GLU A 13 14.93 -4.62 4.45
C GLU A 13 13.43 -4.98 4.35
N ASN A 14 13.09 -6.08 3.69
CA ASN A 14 11.70 -6.53 3.55
C ASN A 14 11.11 -6.94 4.90
N LYS A 15 11.90 -7.65 5.72
CA LYS A 15 11.51 -7.98 7.09
C LYS A 15 11.36 -6.74 7.95
N HIS A 16 12.31 -5.82 7.88
CA HIS A 16 12.25 -4.57 8.64
C HIS A 16 10.99 -3.77 8.29
N PHE A 17 10.67 -3.64 7.00
CA PHE A 17 9.43 -3.02 6.56
C PHE A 17 8.20 -3.76 7.11
N ALA A 18 8.14 -5.09 7.02
CA ALA A 18 7.00 -5.85 7.51
C ALA A 18 6.77 -5.64 9.02
N GLU A 19 7.87 -5.62 9.79
CA GLU A 19 7.83 -5.33 11.23
C GLU A 19 7.32 -3.92 11.51
N GLU A 20 7.87 -2.89 10.86
CA GLU A 20 7.42 -1.51 11.06
C GLU A 20 5.97 -1.31 10.61
N PHE A 21 5.58 -1.88 9.47
CA PHE A 21 4.23 -1.79 8.95
C PHE A 21 3.21 -2.40 9.93
N VAL A 22 3.55 -3.52 10.56
CA VAL A 22 2.69 -4.16 11.56
C VAL A 22 2.69 -3.37 12.87
N GLN A 23 3.85 -2.96 13.36
CA GLN A 23 3.97 -2.29 14.65
C GLN A 23 3.41 -0.87 14.64
N LEU A 24 3.81 -0.05 13.67
CA LEU A 24 3.50 1.38 13.65
C LEU A 24 2.10 1.65 13.11
N ALA A 25 1.71 0.99 12.01
CA ALA A 25 0.42 1.27 11.38
C ALA A 25 -0.72 0.40 11.91
N HIS A 26 -0.42 -0.76 12.54
CA HIS A 26 -1.42 -1.75 12.95
C HIS A 26 -1.28 -2.22 14.40
N SER A 27 -0.48 -1.52 15.22
CA SER A 27 -0.31 -1.81 16.67
C SER A 27 0.06 -3.27 16.97
N GLY A 28 0.86 -3.89 16.12
CA GLY A 28 1.27 -5.30 16.28
C GLY A 28 0.27 -6.32 15.71
N ASN A 29 -0.87 -5.89 15.18
CA ASN A 29 -1.88 -6.80 14.65
C ASN A 29 -1.55 -7.27 13.23
N TRP A 30 -0.91 -8.44 13.15
CA TRP A 30 -0.51 -9.08 11.90
C TRP A 30 -1.67 -9.42 10.96
N GLU A 31 -2.83 -9.84 11.49
CA GLU A 31 -3.97 -10.19 10.63
C GLU A 31 -4.51 -8.97 9.90
N ILE A 32 -4.67 -7.85 10.61
CA ILE A 32 -5.10 -6.58 10.00
C ILE A 32 -4.04 -6.09 9.00
N ALA A 33 -2.75 -6.14 9.37
CA ALA A 33 -1.69 -5.71 8.48
C ALA A 33 -1.64 -6.51 7.17
N LYS A 34 -1.83 -7.83 7.23
CA LYS A 34 -1.89 -8.71 6.05
C LYS A 34 -3.08 -8.39 5.15
N ASP A 35 -4.27 -8.18 5.73
CA ASP A 35 -5.47 -7.76 4.97
C ASP A 35 -5.22 -6.43 4.27
N HIS A 36 -4.73 -5.43 5.01
CA HIS A 36 -4.47 -4.09 4.50
C HIS A 36 -3.39 -4.06 3.42
N TRP A 37 -2.32 -4.84 3.57
CA TRP A 37 -1.31 -5.02 2.54
C TRP A 37 -1.93 -5.60 1.27
N THR A 38 -2.68 -6.70 1.40
CA THR A 38 -3.34 -7.38 0.28
C THR A 38 -4.26 -6.43 -0.49
N ARG A 39 -5.13 -5.70 0.23
CA ARG A 39 -6.05 -4.72 -0.36
C ARG A 39 -5.32 -3.56 -1.04
N THR A 40 -4.22 -3.10 -0.46
CA THR A 40 -3.39 -2.04 -1.03
C THR A 40 -2.77 -2.50 -2.36
N VAL A 41 -2.14 -3.68 -2.38
CA VAL A 41 -1.52 -4.24 -3.59
C VAL A 41 -2.58 -4.50 -4.67
N GLN A 42 -3.74 -5.06 -4.31
CA GLN A 42 -4.84 -5.24 -5.25
C GLN A 42 -5.35 -3.92 -5.83
N ALA A 43 -5.48 -2.88 -5.00
CA ALA A 43 -5.87 -1.56 -5.47
C ALA A 43 -4.85 -1.00 -6.47
N PHE A 44 -3.55 -1.12 -6.20
CA PHE A 44 -2.51 -0.73 -7.16
C PHE A 44 -2.57 -1.54 -8.45
N GLY A 45 -2.68 -2.86 -8.37
CA GLY A 45 -2.78 -3.73 -9.55
C GLY A 45 -3.95 -3.36 -10.46
N ASN A 46 -5.13 -3.12 -9.87
CA ASN A 46 -6.32 -2.68 -10.59
C ASN A 46 -6.11 -1.29 -11.22
N ARG A 47 -5.51 -0.35 -10.49
CA ARG A 47 -5.23 1.00 -11.01
C ARG A 47 -4.23 0.98 -12.16
N VAL A 48 -3.19 0.15 -12.13
CA VAL A 48 -2.25 0.02 -13.24
C VAL A 48 -2.98 -0.38 -14.53
N GLN A 49 -3.85 -1.38 -14.47
CA GLN A 49 -4.65 -1.81 -15.63
C GLN A 49 -5.60 -0.71 -16.14
N GLU A 50 -6.14 0.12 -15.25
CA GLU A 50 -6.96 1.27 -15.64
C GLU A 50 -6.12 2.36 -16.32
N LEU A 51 -4.94 2.65 -15.77
CA LEU A 51 -4.02 3.67 -16.30
C LEU A 51 -3.55 3.33 -17.72
N GLU A 52 -3.31 2.06 -18.02
CA GLU A 52 -2.91 1.60 -19.37
C GLU A 52 -3.98 1.87 -20.44
N LYS A 53 -5.25 1.97 -20.05
CA LYS A 53 -6.37 2.26 -20.96
C LYS A 53 -6.54 3.76 -21.24
N LEU A 54 -5.81 4.62 -20.52
CA LEU A 54 -5.93 6.07 -20.63
C LEU A 54 -4.88 6.65 -21.59
N SER A 55 -5.19 7.82 -22.17
CA SER A 55 -4.17 8.64 -22.83
C SER A 55 -3.06 9.01 -21.84
N LYS A 56 -1.81 9.18 -22.31
CA LYS A 56 -0.66 9.55 -21.47
C LYS A 56 -0.93 10.70 -20.48
N LYS A 57 -1.62 11.76 -20.94
CA LYS A 57 -1.97 12.91 -20.09
C LYS A 57 -2.91 12.52 -18.94
N LYS A 58 -3.98 11.79 -19.24
CA LYS A 58 -4.95 11.32 -18.24
C LYS A 58 -4.33 10.29 -17.28
N ALA A 59 -3.53 9.36 -17.80
CA ALA A 59 -2.81 8.39 -16.98
C ALA A 59 -1.89 9.09 -15.96
N ARG A 60 -1.14 10.11 -16.41
CA ARG A 60 -0.30 10.92 -15.51
C ARG A 60 -1.12 11.64 -14.44
N GLN A 61 -2.23 12.27 -14.81
CA GLN A 61 -3.09 12.98 -13.85
C GLN A 61 -3.67 12.03 -12.80
N GLU A 62 -4.11 10.84 -13.20
CA GLU A 62 -4.59 9.83 -12.25
C GLU A 62 -3.48 9.25 -11.38
N ALA A 63 -2.28 9.04 -11.92
CA ALA A 63 -1.12 8.62 -11.13
C ALA A 63 -0.73 9.68 -10.08
N GLU A 64 -0.71 10.97 -10.44
CA GLU A 64 -0.48 12.08 -9.51
C GLU A 64 -1.56 12.13 -8.41
N ARG A 65 -2.83 11.91 -8.77
CA ARG A 65 -3.93 11.85 -7.79
C ARG A 65 -3.81 10.66 -6.83
N LEU A 66 -3.41 9.49 -7.33
CA LEU A 66 -3.16 8.32 -6.50
C LEU A 66 -1.99 8.57 -5.55
N ALA A 67 -0.85 9.06 -6.07
CA ALA A 67 0.32 9.39 -5.26
C ALA A 67 -0.03 10.38 -4.14
N LEU A 68 -0.78 11.44 -4.44
CA LEU A 68 -1.24 12.40 -3.43
C LEU A 68 -2.07 11.73 -2.33
N SER A 69 -2.98 10.82 -2.70
CA SER A 69 -3.79 10.08 -1.73
C SER A 69 -2.92 9.27 -0.76
N PHE A 70 -1.97 8.48 -1.29
CA PHE A 70 -1.06 7.68 -0.47
C PHE A 70 -0.14 8.54 0.41
N CYS A 71 0.46 9.59 -0.16
CA CYS A 71 1.34 10.48 0.59
C CYS A 71 0.58 11.24 1.69
N LYS A 72 -0.68 11.62 1.45
CA LYS A 72 -1.52 12.28 2.44
C LYS A 72 -1.82 11.36 3.62
N THR A 73 -2.17 10.10 3.36
CA THR A 73 -2.42 9.12 4.43
C THR A 73 -1.21 8.90 5.34
N LEU A 74 0.00 8.91 4.76
CA LEU A 74 1.24 8.79 5.52
C LEU A 74 1.58 10.07 6.28
N ALA A 75 1.49 11.23 5.62
CA ALA A 75 1.93 12.52 6.17
C ALA A 75 1.00 13.07 7.26
N GLN A 76 -0.31 12.83 7.17
CA GLN A 76 -1.29 13.44 8.06
C GLN A 76 -1.75 12.48 9.16
N ASP A 77 -2.06 11.24 8.79
CA ASP A 77 -2.75 10.33 9.69
C ASP A 77 -1.83 9.30 10.34
N ARG A 78 -0.58 9.17 9.86
CA ARG A 78 0.37 8.10 10.21
C ARG A 78 -0.26 6.70 10.14
N LYS A 79 -1.23 6.53 9.24
CA LYS A 79 -1.96 5.29 8.98
C LYS A 79 -1.62 4.79 7.60
N CYS A 80 -1.74 3.48 7.39
CA CYS A 80 -1.68 2.94 6.03
C CYS A 80 -2.93 3.37 5.24
N TRP A 81 -2.83 3.34 3.91
CA TRP A 81 -3.93 3.76 3.03
C TRP A 81 -5.22 2.97 3.26
N ALA A 82 -5.13 1.65 3.43
CA ALA A 82 -6.29 0.78 3.64
C ALA A 82 -7.01 1.06 4.98
N CYS A 83 -6.32 1.59 6.00
CA CYS A 83 -6.96 2.01 7.25
C CYS A 83 -7.92 3.20 7.07
N ILE A 84 -7.78 3.98 6.00
CA ILE A 84 -8.53 5.24 5.79
C ILE A 84 -9.59 5.08 4.71
N VAL A 85 -9.32 4.26 3.70
CA VAL A 85 -10.25 4.01 2.59
C VAL A 85 -11.17 2.81 2.87
N GLY A 86 -10.91 2.06 3.94
CA GLY A 86 -11.70 0.92 4.38
C GLY A 86 -12.98 1.27 5.11
#